data_AF-A0A355A7D5-F1
#
_entry.id   AF-A0A355A7D5-F1
#
_cell.length_a   1.000
_cell.length_b   1.000
_cell.length_c   1.000
_cell.angle_alpha   90.00
_cell.angle_beta   90.00
_cell.angle_gamma   90.00
#
_symmetry.space_group_name_H-M   'P 1'
#
loop_
_entity.id
_entity.type
_entity.pdbx_description
1 polymer ?
#
loop_
_entity_poly.entity_id
_entity_poly.type
_entity_poly.pdbx_seq_one_letter_code
_entity_poly.pdbx_strand_id
1 'polypeptide(L)'
;FQEKNHQLAYLHSRDPQREEKIRKFSSGSLTTLFTTTLLERGLNFRGLDVMILYADHQRIFSTETLIQIAGRVGRSAEDPDGIVYFVADTVSPAMKEARRGIELMNKEARKMRKFT
;
A
#
# COMPACT_ATOMS: atom_id res chain seq x y z
N PHE A 1 23.61 -18.07 -3.55
CA PHE A 1 22.36 -17.29 -3.40
C PHE A 1 21.23 -18.17 -3.90
N GLN A 2 20.35 -18.67 -3.02
CA GLN A 2 19.19 -19.44 -3.48
C GLN A 2 18.21 -18.50 -4.17
N GLU A 3 17.85 -18.80 -5.41
CA GLU A 3 16.74 -18.17 -6.12
C GLU A 3 15.45 -18.46 -5.34
N LYS A 4 15.00 -17.49 -4.55
CA LYS A 4 13.60 -17.50 -4.11
C LYS A 4 12.75 -17.36 -5.38
N ASN A 5 11.93 -18.35 -5.67
CA ASN A 5 10.87 -18.23 -6.68
C ASN A 5 9.93 -17.10 -6.23
N HIS A 6 10.12 -15.90 -6.78
CA HIS A 6 9.25 -14.77 -6.49
C HIS A 6 7.93 -15.00 -7.24
N GLN A 7 6.85 -15.21 -6.48
CA GLN A 7 5.52 -15.39 -7.05
C GLN A 7 4.90 -14.01 -7.30
N LEU A 8 5.23 -13.45 -8.47
CA LEU A 8 4.87 -12.11 -8.89
C LEU A 8 3.67 -12.14 -9.84
N ALA A 9 2.80 -11.14 -9.76
CA ALA A 9 1.78 -10.88 -10.76
C ALA A 9 1.57 -9.37 -10.95
N TYR A 10 0.93 -8.98 -12.06
CA TYR A 10 0.40 -7.64 -12.24
C TYR A 10 -1.12 -7.67 -12.37
N LEU A 11 -1.77 -6.56 -12.00
CA LEU A 11 -3.22 -6.37 -12.05
C LEU A 11 -3.56 -4.96 -12.56
N HIS A 12 -4.64 -4.86 -13.34
CA HIS A 12 -5.27 -3.59 -13.69
C HIS A 12 -6.79 -3.75 -13.79
N SER A 13 -7.53 -2.65 -13.92
CA SER A 13 -9.01 -2.63 -13.88
C SER A 13 -9.73 -3.42 -14.98
N ARG A 14 -9.03 -3.85 -16.03
CA ARG A 14 -9.57 -4.63 -17.16
C ARG A 14 -8.94 -6.01 -17.29
N ASP A 15 -8.24 -6.46 -16.25
CA ASP A 15 -7.56 -7.75 -16.27
C ASP A 15 -8.58 -8.89 -16.22
N PRO A 16 -8.66 -9.77 -17.25
CA PRO A 16 -9.64 -10.86 -17.28
C PRO A 16 -9.38 -11.91 -16.20
N GLN A 17 -8.15 -12.00 -15.68
CA GLN A 17 -7.77 -12.95 -14.61
C GLN A 17 -7.76 -12.29 -13.23
N ARG A 18 -8.37 -11.11 -13.10
CA ARG A 18 -8.34 -10.29 -11.89
C ARG A 18 -8.71 -11.06 -10.62
N GLU A 19 -9.84 -11.75 -10.63
CA GLU A 19 -10.30 -12.48 -9.45
C GLU A 19 -9.36 -13.59 -9.04
N GLU A 20 -8.78 -14.31 -10.02
CA GLU A 20 -7.84 -15.39 -9.76
C GLU A 20 -6.56 -14.87 -9.12
N LYS A 21 -6.01 -13.77 -9.64
CA LYS A 21 -4.81 -13.11 -9.08
C LYS A 21 -5.06 -12.60 -7.66
N ILE A 22 -6.23 -12.01 -7.40
CA ILE A 22 -6.62 -11.57 -6.06
C ILE A 22 -6.74 -12.76 -5.12
N ARG A 23 -7.39 -13.86 -5.53
CA ARG A 23 -7.48 -15.08 -4.71
C ARG A 23 -6.10 -15.62 -4.36
N LYS A 24 -5.21 -15.74 -5.36
CA LYS A 24 -3.83 -16.21 -5.17
C LYS A 24 -3.00 -15.29 -4.27
N PHE A 25 -3.20 -13.97 -4.35
CA PHE A 25 -2.52 -13.00 -3.48
C PHE A 25 -3.06 -13.07 -2.04
N SER A 26 -4.39 -13.13 -1.86
CA SER A 26 -5.02 -13.33 -0.55
C SER A 26 -4.62 -14.65 0.13
N SER A 27 -4.38 -15.72 -0.64
CA SER A 27 -3.94 -17.01 -0.10
C SER A 27 -2.44 -17.10 0.15
N GLY A 28 -1.66 -16.07 -0.18
CA GLY A 28 -0.19 -16.06 -0.08
C GLY A 28 0.52 -16.87 -1.18
N SER A 29 -0.22 -17.41 -2.16
CA SER A 29 0.37 -18.10 -3.31
C SER A 29 1.07 -17.13 -4.27
N LEU A 30 0.60 -15.88 -4.34
CA LEU A 30 1.35 -14.74 -4.86
C LEU A 30 1.84 -13.91 -3.68
N THR A 31 3.11 -13.52 -3.71
CA THR A 31 3.74 -12.74 -2.63
C THR A 31 3.92 -11.28 -3.02
N THR A 32 3.73 -10.93 -4.28
CA THR A 32 3.90 -9.55 -4.77
C THR A 32 2.95 -9.27 -5.92
N LEU A 33 2.27 -8.14 -5.85
CA LEU A 33 1.32 -7.69 -6.85
C LEU A 33 1.69 -6.29 -7.33
N PHE A 34 1.95 -6.15 -8.63
CA PHE A 34 2.09 -4.86 -9.28
C PHE A 34 0.72 -4.39 -9.75
N THR A 35 0.30 -3.20 -9.35
CA THR A 35 -0.99 -2.65 -9.79
C THR A 35 -0.85 -1.19 -10.16
N THR A 36 -1.76 -0.70 -10.98
CA THR A 36 -1.97 0.74 -11.12
C THR A 36 -2.52 1.31 -9.80
N THR A 37 -2.58 2.64 -9.69
CA THR A 37 -2.86 3.44 -8.48
C THR A 37 -4.08 3.04 -7.64
N LEU A 38 -4.93 2.15 -8.14
CA LEU A 38 -6.08 1.62 -7.44
C LEU A 38 -5.79 0.22 -6.90
N LEU A 39 -5.55 0.13 -5.60
CA LEU A 39 -6.03 -1.03 -4.85
C LEU A 39 -7.56 -0.91 -4.82
N GLU A 40 -8.21 -1.77 -5.60
CA GLU A 40 -9.65 -1.69 -5.84
C GLU A 40 -10.44 -1.71 -4.52
N ARG A 41 -11.49 -0.89 -4.45
CA ARG A 41 -12.36 -0.83 -3.28
C ARG A 41 -12.87 -2.24 -2.96
N GLY A 42 -12.81 -2.64 -1.69
CA GLY A 42 -13.25 -3.96 -1.23
C GLY A 42 -12.13 -4.99 -1.07
N LEU A 43 -10.90 -4.69 -1.51
CA LEU A 43 -9.75 -5.56 -1.22
C LEU A 43 -9.14 -5.19 0.14
N ASN A 44 -9.04 -6.19 1.03
CA ASN A 44 -8.38 -6.08 2.32
C ASN A 44 -7.41 -7.26 2.47
N PHE A 45 -6.12 -6.96 2.50
CA PHE A 45 -5.05 -7.94 2.63
C PHE A 45 -4.39 -7.77 4.01
N ARG A 46 -4.21 -8.89 4.72
CA ARG A 46 -3.43 -8.92 5.98
C ARG A 46 -1.93 -8.96 5.62
N GLY A 47 -1.05 -8.38 6.43
CA GLY A 47 0.39 -8.45 6.17
C GLY A 47 0.85 -7.65 4.96
N LEU A 48 0.11 -6.61 4.56
CA LEU A 48 0.38 -5.87 3.34
C LEU A 48 1.33 -4.70 3.58
N ASP A 49 2.52 -4.76 2.99
CA ASP A 49 3.37 -3.58 2.74
C ASP A 49 3.05 -2.99 1.35
N VAL A 50 3.28 -1.68 1.18
CA VAL A 50 3.06 -0.99 -0.10
C VAL A 50 4.29 -0.20 -0.52
N MET A 51 4.61 -0.28 -1.81
CA MET A 51 5.61 0.55 -2.46
C MET A 51 4.95 1.36 -3.59
N ILE A 52 5.09 2.67 -3.54
CA ILE A 52 4.59 3.61 -4.55
C ILE A 52 5.76 4.06 -5.41
N LEU A 53 5.77 3.62 -6.66
CA LEU A 53 6.79 3.99 -7.64
C LEU A 53 6.48 5.35 -8.27
N TYR A 54 7.52 6.13 -8.57
CA TYR A 54 7.43 7.48 -9.14
C TYR A 54 6.60 8.44 -8.26
N ALA A 55 6.75 8.35 -6.94
CA ALA A 55 5.96 9.11 -5.98
C ALA A 55 6.15 10.64 -6.07
N ASP A 56 7.15 11.12 -6.82
CA ASP A 56 7.37 12.52 -7.14
C ASP A 56 6.60 13.05 -8.35
N HIS A 57 5.94 12.17 -9.12
CA HIS A 57 5.06 12.55 -10.21
C HIS A 57 3.74 13.15 -9.67
N GLN A 58 3.78 14.41 -9.25
CA GLN A 58 2.67 15.11 -8.59
C GLN A 58 1.38 15.22 -9.41
N ARG A 59 1.45 15.09 -10.75
CA ARG A 59 0.24 15.01 -11.60
C ARG A 59 -0.58 13.75 -11.33
N ILE A 60 0.05 12.70 -10.80
CA ILE A 60 -0.56 11.40 -10.48
C ILE A 60 -0.72 11.27 -8.96
N PHE A 61 0.32 11.65 -8.21
CA PHE A 61 0.40 11.46 -6.77
C PHE A 61 0.32 12.79 -6.02
N SER A 62 -0.92 13.23 -5.76
CA SER A 62 -1.19 14.29 -4.78
C SER A 62 -0.97 13.79 -3.35
N THR A 63 -0.88 14.73 -2.40
CA THR A 63 -0.83 14.44 -0.95
C THR A 63 -1.96 13.48 -0.54
N GLU A 64 -3.18 13.75 -0.98
CA GLU A 64 -4.37 12.94 -0.67
C GLU A 64 -4.27 11.53 -1.27
N THR A 65 -3.77 11.43 -2.50
CA THR A 65 -3.62 10.14 -3.18
C THR A 65 -2.61 9.26 -2.46
N LEU A 66 -1.46 9.82 -2.05
CA LEU A 66 -0.45 9.12 -1.27
C LEU A 66 -1.01 8.66 0.09
N ILE A 67 -1.75 9.53 0.79
CA ILE A 67 -2.42 9.19 2.05
C ILE A 67 -3.44 8.06 1.86
N GLN A 68 -4.25 8.10 0.80
CA GLN A 68 -5.26 7.07 0.52
C GLN A 68 -4.64 5.70 0.23
N ILE A 69 -3.54 5.68 -0.53
CA ILE A 69 -2.79 4.45 -0.80
C ILE A 69 -2.16 3.92 0.49
N ALA A 70 -1.49 4.78 1.27
CA ALA A 70 -0.91 4.41 2.57
C ALA A 70 -1.97 3.86 3.54
N GLY A 71 -3.19 4.41 3.52
CA GLY A 71 -4.31 3.93 4.33
C GLY A 71 -4.84 2.54 3.94
N ARG A 72 -4.25 1.84 2.97
CA ARG A 72 -4.53 0.42 2.65
C ARG A 72 -3.65 -0.55 3.43
N VAL A 73 -2.60 -0.04 4.08
CA VAL A 73 -1.62 -0.79 4.87
C VAL A 73 -2.03 -0.80 6.35
N GLY A 74 -1.63 -1.84 7.11
CA GLY A 74 -1.79 -1.88 8.57
C GLY A 74 -3.25 -1.85 9.07
N ARG A 75 -4.21 -2.34 8.27
CA ARG A 75 -5.65 -2.29 8.59
C ARG A 75 -6.11 -3.34 9.60
N SER A 76 -5.29 -4.35 9.90
CA SER A 76 -5.65 -5.37 10.86
C SER A 76 -5.24 -4.94 12.27
N ALA A 77 -6.12 -5.12 13.25
CA ALA A 77 -5.74 -4.92 14.66
C ALA A 77 -4.63 -5.89 15.10
N GLU A 78 -4.59 -7.06 14.45
CA GLU A 78 -3.62 -8.13 14.64
C GLU A 78 -2.28 -7.84 13.93
N ASP A 79 -2.26 -6.88 12.99
CA ASP A 79 -1.09 -6.52 12.20
C ASP A 79 -1.15 -5.02 11.80
N PRO A 80 -0.81 -4.13 12.74
CA PRO A 80 -0.91 -2.69 12.56
C PRO A 80 0.32 -2.06 11.89
N ASP A 81 1.41 -2.81 11.74
CA ASP A 81 2.76 -2.28 11.52
C ASP A 81 3.25 -2.41 10.06
N GLY A 82 2.34 -2.32 9.10
CA GLY A 82 2.71 -2.38 7.69
C GLY A 82 3.51 -1.15 7.23
N ILE A 83 4.39 -1.37 6.26
CA ILE A 83 5.36 -0.39 5.77
C ILE A 83 4.88 0.24 4.46
N VAL A 84 5.07 1.56 4.35
CA VAL A 84 4.80 2.32 3.12
C VAL A 84 6.10 2.94 2.61
N TYR A 85 6.51 2.56 1.41
CA TYR A 85 7.65 3.15 0.71
C TYR A 85 7.18 4.12 -0.38
N PHE A 86 7.64 5.37 -0.31
CA PHE A 86 7.57 6.30 -1.44
C PHE A 86 8.90 6.24 -2.19
N VAL A 87 8.88 5.74 -3.43
CA VAL A 87 10.07 5.57 -4.27
C VAL A 87 9.99 6.58 -5.42
N ALA A 88 11.03 7.39 -5.55
CA ALA A 88 11.07 8.53 -6.46
C ALA A 88 12.51 8.98 -6.67
N ASP A 89 12.76 9.72 -7.76
CA ASP A 89 14.07 10.34 -8.01
C ASP A 89 14.29 11.54 -7.07
N THR A 90 13.21 12.23 -6.68
CA THR A 90 13.24 13.36 -5.75
C THR A 90 12.19 13.25 -4.66
N VAL A 91 12.37 13.95 -3.54
CA VAL A 91 11.34 14.03 -2.48
C VAL A 91 10.44 15.23 -2.73
N SER A 92 9.24 14.99 -3.25
CA SER A 92 8.26 16.04 -3.57
C SER A 92 7.63 16.68 -2.30
N PRO A 93 7.08 17.91 -2.40
CA PRO A 93 6.27 18.49 -1.32
C PRO A 93 5.10 17.59 -0.91
N ALA A 94 4.42 16.98 -1.88
CA ALA A 94 3.30 16.07 -1.63
C ALA A 94 3.71 14.86 -0.78
N MET A 95 4.89 14.27 -1.03
CA MET A 95 5.43 13.19 -0.22
C MET A 95 5.68 13.63 1.24
N LYS A 96 6.22 14.83 1.44
CA LYS A 96 6.49 15.37 2.79
C LYS A 96 5.20 15.63 3.56
N GLU A 97 4.21 16.21 2.89
CA GLU A 97 2.89 16.46 3.48
C GLU A 97 2.16 15.17 3.81
N ALA A 98 2.15 14.20 2.87
CA ALA A 98 1.53 12.90 3.09
C ALA A 98 2.15 12.18 4.28
N ARG A 99 3.49 12.15 4.39
CA ARG A 99 4.19 11.52 5.52
C ARG A 99 3.77 12.15 6.84
N ARG A 100 3.77 13.49 6.94
CA ARG A 100 3.33 14.20 8.16
C ARG A 100 1.89 13.89 8.52
N GLY A 101 1.00 13.86 7.53
CA GLY A 101 -0.41 13.52 7.72
C GLY A 101 -0.59 12.09 8.26
N ILE A 102 0.10 11.12 7.66
CA ILE A 102 0.08 9.71 8.10
C ILE A 102 0.62 9.56 9.52
N GLU A 103 1.77 10.18 9.83
CA GLU A 103 2.38 10.14 11.17
C GLU A 103 1.44 10.72 12.24
N LEU A 104 0.76 11.83 11.93
CA LEU A 104 -0.21 12.45 12.83
C LEU A 104 -1.42 11.54 13.06
N MET A 105 -2.02 11.00 12.01
CA MET A 105 -3.16 10.07 12.14
C MET A 105 -2.77 8.82 12.95
N ASN A 106 -1.59 8.25 12.69
CA ASN A 106 -1.08 7.11 13.44
C ASN A 106 -0.83 7.44 14.92
N LYS A 107 -0.37 8.66 15.22
CA LYS A 107 -0.19 9.14 16.60
C LYS A 107 -1.54 9.26 17.33
N GLU A 108 -2.55 9.84 16.69
CA GLU A 108 -3.88 9.98 17.30
C GLU A 108 -4.56 8.61 17.48
N ALA A 109 -4.46 7.70 16.50
CA ALA A 109 -4.96 6.33 16.63
C ALA A 109 -4.32 5.58 17.81
N ARG A 110 -3.00 5.72 18.01
CA ARG A 110 -2.30 5.13 19.16
C ARG A 110 -2.75 5.72 20.49
N LYS A 111 -3.06 7.02 20.55
CA LYS A 111 -3.62 7.62 21.77
C LYS A 111 -4.98 7.01 22.08
N MET A 112 -5.89 6.93 21.10
CA MET A 112 -7.22 6.35 21.28
C MET A 112 -7.16 4.89 21.77
N ARG A 113 -6.24 4.08 21.24
CA ARG A 113 -6.03 2.69 21.71
C ARG A 113 -5.53 2.57 23.15
N LYS A 114 -4.95 3.61 23.75
CA LYS A 114 -4.52 3.58 25.17
C LYS A 114 -5.66 3.84 26.16
N PHE A 115 -6.82 4.29 25.66
CA PHE A 115 -8.01 4.60 26.47
C PHE A 115 -9.13 3.55 26.32
N THR A 116 -8.88 2.48 25.56
CA THR A 116 -9.79 1.32 25.36
C THR A 116 -9.10 0.07 25.87
#